data_AF-A0A0Q4JXJ2-F1
#
_entry.id   AF-A0A0Q4JXJ2-F1
#
_cell.length_a   1.000
_cell.length_b   1.000
_cell.length_c   1.000
_cell.angle_alpha   90.00
_cell.angle_beta   90.00
_cell.angle_gamma   90.00
#
_symmetry.space_group_name_H-M   'P 1'
#
loop_
_entity.id
_entity.type
_entity.pdbx_description
1 polymer ?
#
loop_
_entity_poly.entity_id
_entity_poly.type
_entity_poly.pdbx_seq_one_letter_code
_entity_poly.pdbx_strand_id
1 'polypeptide(L)' 'MIRIDARGMRCPWPAIRLARSLRDGAKVVEIEADDPRAAGELASAATAVGARLEVVGEGVFRVAR' A
#
# COMPACT_ATOMS: atom_id res chain seq x y z
N MET A 1 -2.91 -13.01 3.84
CA MET A 1 -2.05 -11.81 3.75
C MET A 1 -1.45 -11.76 2.37
N ILE A 2 -1.46 -10.61 1.70
CA ILE A 2 -0.85 -10.42 0.37
C ILE A 2 0.43 -9.59 0.51
N ARG A 3 1.46 -9.93 -0.28
CA ARG A 3 2.68 -9.14 -0.42
C ARG A 3 2.74 -8.50 -1.80
N ILE A 4 3.10 -7.22 -1.85
CA ILE A 4 3.26 -6.47 -3.09
C ILE A 4 4.67 -5.90 -3.11
N ASP A 5 5.47 -6.32 -4.08
CA ASP A 5 6.64 -5.55 -4.47
C ASP A 5 6.20 -4.45 -5.45
N ALA A 6 6.45 -3.20 -5.08
CA ALA A 6 6.22 -2.01 -5.88
C ALA A 6 7.48 -1.11 -5.93
N ARG A 7 8.66 -1.65 -5.61
CA ARG A 7 9.94 -0.94 -5.78
C ARG A 7 10.20 -0.67 -7.26
N GLY A 8 10.86 0.46 -7.55
CA GLY A 8 11.06 0.97 -8.91
C GLY A 8 9.80 1.52 -9.56
N MET A 9 8.63 1.44 -8.91
CA MET A 9 7.41 2.05 -9.40
C MET A 9 7.26 3.46 -8.84
N ARG A 10 6.87 4.40 -9.70
CA ARG A 10 6.51 5.76 -9.29
C ARG A 10 5.00 5.86 -9.08
N CYS A 11 4.59 6.87 -8.34
CA CYS A 11 3.22 7.36 -8.33
C CYS A 11 2.58 7.32 -9.74
N PRO A 12 1.35 6.81 -9.90
CA PRO A 12 0.42 6.32 -8.86
C PRO A 12 0.42 4.80 -8.65
N TRP A 13 1.39 4.07 -9.23
CA TRP A 13 1.31 2.62 -9.36
C TRP A 13 1.27 1.84 -8.04
N PRO A 14 2.07 2.16 -7.00
CA PRO A 14 1.97 1.47 -5.71
C PRO A 14 0.55 1.56 -5.09
N ALA A 15 -0.07 2.74 -5.14
CA ALA A 15 -1.41 2.99 -4.62
C ALA A 15 -2.49 2.23 -5.41
N ILE A 16 -2.38 2.17 -6.74
CA ILE A 16 -3.31 1.41 -7.58
C ILE A 16 -3.23 -0.10 -7.26
N ARG A 17 -2.02 -0.64 -7.08
CA ARG A 17 -1.82 -2.06 -6.73
C ARG A 17 -2.42 -2.38 -5.36
N LEU A 18 -2.15 -1.53 -4.36
CA LEU A 18 -2.76 -1.65 -3.03
C LEU A 18 -4.29 -1.61 -3.12
N ALA A 19 -4.87 -0.59 -3.76
CA ALA A 19 -6.32 -0.43 -3.87
C ALA A 19 -6.99 -1.59 -4.59
N ARG A 20 -6.33 -2.18 -5.61
CA ARG A 20 -6.82 -3.40 -6.28
C ARG A 20 -6.84 -4.57 -5.31
N SER A 21 -5.74 -4.86 -4.60
CA SER A 21 -5.70 -5.98 -3.64
C SER A 21 -6.74 -5.84 -2.53
N LEU A 22 -6.97 -4.64 -2.01
CA LEU A 22 -8.00 -4.39 -1.00
C LEU A 22 -9.42 -4.57 -1.57
N ARG A 23 -9.69 -4.16 -2.81
CA ARG A 23 -10.96 -4.41 -3.49
C ARG A 23 -11.19 -5.90 -3.77
N ASP A 24 -10.13 -6.63 -4.11
CA ASP A 24 -10.16 -8.09 -4.34
C ASP A 24 -10.28 -8.90 -3.03
N GLY A 25 -10.47 -8.23 -1.89
CA GLY A 25 -10.82 -8.86 -0.61
C GLY A 25 -9.65 -9.08 0.34
N ALA A 26 -8.43 -8.61 0.02
CA ALA A 26 -7.31 -8.70 0.94
C ALA A 26 -7.63 -7.97 2.26
N LYS A 27 -7.46 -8.68 3.38
CA LYS A 27 -7.63 -8.13 4.73
C LYS A 27 -6.37 -7.47 5.26
N VAL A 28 -5.20 -8.00 4.86
CA VAL A 28 -3.88 -7.48 5.21
C VAL A 28 -2.99 -7.54 3.97
N VAL A 29 -2.40 -6.40 3.63
CA VAL A 29 -1.42 -6.21 2.54
C VAL A 29 -0.13 -5.68 3.14
N GLU A 30 1.01 -6.25 2.76
CA GLU A 30 2.34 -5.69 3.00
C GLU A 30 2.90 -5.26 1.65
N ILE A 31 3.31 -4.01 1.54
CA ILE A 31 3.79 -3.41 0.30
C ILE A 31 5.15 -2.76 0.51
N GLU A 32 6.10 -3.13 -0.33
CA GLU A 32 7.42 -2.49 -0.43
C GLU A 32 7.39 -1.46 -1.57
N ALA A 33 7.75 -0.21 -1.27
CA ALA A 33 7.83 0.87 -2.25
C ALA A 33 8.96 1.85 -1.88
N ASP A 34 9.75 2.23 -2.87
CA ASP A 34 10.91 3.13 -2.76
C ASP A 34 10.64 4.54 -3.30
N ASP A 35 9.44 4.81 -3.84
CA ASP A 35 9.01 6.16 -4.16
C ASP A 35 8.90 6.99 -2.86
N PRO A 36 9.61 8.14 -2.74
CA PRO A 36 9.48 9.02 -1.59
C PRO A 36 8.05 9.48 -1.29
N ARG A 37 7.16 9.46 -2.29
CA ARG A 37 5.74 9.83 -2.15
C ARG A 37 4.85 8.67 -1.71
N ALA A 38 5.37 7.43 -1.63
CA ALA A 38 4.59 6.23 -1.38
C ALA A 38 3.77 6.31 -0.08
N ALA A 39 4.37 6.79 1.02
CA ALA A 39 3.68 6.84 2.31
C ALA A 39 2.35 7.60 2.25
N GLY A 40 2.35 8.81 1.66
CA GLY A 40 1.15 9.64 1.55
C GLY A 40 0.10 9.05 0.60
N GLU A 41 0.53 8.47 -0.51
CA GLU A 41 -0.39 7.91 -1.50
C GLU A 41 -1.01 6.58 -1.05
N LEU A 42 -0.22 5.72 -0.43
CA LEU A 42 -0.70 4.48 0.16
C LEU A 42 -1.66 4.75 1.31
N ALA A 43 -1.39 5.75 2.15
CA ALA A 43 -2.30 6.17 3.23
C ALA A 43 -3.63 6.69 2.67
N SER A 44 -3.58 7.49 1.61
CA SER A 44 -4.79 7.97 0.92
C SER A 44 -5.61 6.82 0.32
N ALA A 45 -4.95 5.88 -0.36
CA ALA A 45 -5.59 4.69 -0.93
C ALA A 45 -6.20 3.76 0.14
N ALA A 46 -5.51 3.57 1.26
CA ALA A 46 -6.00 2.77 2.39
C ALA A 46 -7.26 3.43 3.01
N THR A 47 -7.19 4.73 3.30
CA THR A 47 -8.29 5.48 3.92
C THR A 47 -9.54 5.47 3.04
N ALA A 48 -9.38 5.58 1.71
CA ALA A 48 -10.49 5.54 0.76
C ALA A 48 -11.33 4.26 0.82
N VAL A 49 -10.81 3.16 1.38
CA VAL A 49 -11.51 1.88 1.53
C VAL A 49 -11.68 1.45 3.00
N GLY A 50 -11.50 2.39 3.93
CA GLY A 50 -11.64 2.16 5.37
C GLY A 50 -10.53 1.30 5.98
N ALA A 51 -9.37 1.21 5.32
CA ALA A 51 -8.21 0.49 5.84
C ALA A 51 -7.24 1.46 6.54
N ARG A 52 -6.45 0.91 7.47
CA ARG A 52 -5.37 1.61 8.19
C ARG A 52 -4.02 1.21 7.61
N LEU A 53 -3.13 2.18 7.48
CA LEU A 53 -1.74 1.99 7.10
C LEU A 53 -0.83 2.14 8.32
N GLU A 54 0.17 1.27 8.41
CA GLU A 54 1.26 1.29 9.37
C GLU A 54 2.58 1.24 8.61
N VAL A 55 3.55 2.07 9.00
CA VAL A 55 4.93 1.99 8.49
C VAL A 55 5.67 0.98 9.36
N VAL A 56 6.07 -0.15 8.78
CA VAL A 56 6.72 -1.25 9.51
C VAL A 56 8.23 -1.32 9.25
N GLY A 57 8.73 -0.52 8.31
CA GLY A 57 10.15 -0.39 7.98
C GLY A 57 10.36 0.68 6.91
N GLU A 58 11.62 0.97 6.60
CA GLU A 58 11.96 1.91 5.52
C GLU A 58 11.43 1.38 4.18
N GLY A 59 10.51 2.14 3.56
CA GLY A 59 9.85 1.73 2.32
C GLY A 59 8.91 0.53 2.48
N VAL A 60 8.62 0.07 3.70
CA VAL A 60 7.74 -1.08 3.95
C VAL A 60 6.49 -0.64 4.71
N PHE A 61 5.32 -0.89 4.11
CA PHE A 61 4.03 -0.48 4.65
C PHE A 61 3.13 -1.69 4.83
N ARG A 62 2.46 -1.76 5.99
CA ARG A 62 1.40 -2.72 6.25
C ARG A 62 0.05 -2.02 6.21
N VAL A 63 -0.90 -2.57 5.47
CA VAL A 63 -2.26 -2.04 5.34
C VAL A 63 -3.26 -3.11 5.76
N ALA A 64 -4.14 -2.78 6.70
CA ALA A 64 -5.14 -3.69 7.23
C ALA A 64 -6.53 -3.03 7.27
N ARG A 65 -7.57 -3.78 6.89
CA ARG A 65 -8.97 -3.39 7.15
C ARG A 65 -9.35 -3.66 8.60
#